data_AF-A0A0H5CKB8-F1
#
_entry.id   AF-A0A0H5CKB8-F1
#
_cell.length_a   1.000
_cell.length_b   1.000
_cell.length_c   1.000
_cell.angle_alpha   90.00
_cell.angle_beta   90.00
_cell.angle_gamma   90.00
#
_symmetry.space_group_name_H-M   'P 1'
#
loop_
_entity.id
_entity.type
_entity.pdbx_description
1 polymer ?
#
loop_
_entity_poly.entity_id
_entity_poly.type
_entity_poly.pdbx_seq_one_letter_code
_entity_poly.pdbx_strand_id
1 'polypeptide(L)'
;MFSFDTEKSSQSSEMIFPMYSEISFANILKKLEVPHESSQEVSILQNPDLEPIGPERRTWGLWSYAGYWGVLNLSVWTFSVGSSLLSLGLNIQQSMGALTVGNILIVLYTCLNSYPGETYHIGYTVCQRMVFGVYGSALGILIRIILSIVYYGSQAWLGGLCFVVIFSTFSESYLNMENTFPESVAMTTRDFIGFLVFQVISIPFFFIKPEKMNIFVNISCIMALFGLVSVFVYLYCINGGPGPIYYEKVELSASETGWMWLYAMSVWYGALSPDITNQSDFSRFSSSRKKLVIGVFVGIFFTEIIPLAGLISASCSLELYGESYWLPTDICLQWLQDNYSPRMRCACFFLGLSFLSSELSLNLLSNGFAGGMDLAGVCPRYINIVRGSIITALLSWCVQPWTFYNTSSTFSTVMSSFGVIVTPIIGIIVSDFTLVRRNRLRINDLYTTSKDGDFYFTKGVNWRAILCSLQLWFQVFQGWPLLQTLTSS
;
A
#
# COMPACT_ATOMS: atom_id res chain seq x y z
N MET A 1 -17.46 84.45 16.09
CA MET A 1 -17.48 84.21 17.55
C MET A 1 -18.10 82.83 17.73
N PHE A 2 -17.34 81.88 18.26
CA PHE A 2 -17.57 80.43 18.14
C PHE A 2 -18.72 79.92 19.03
N SER A 3 -19.49 78.96 18.49
CA SER A 3 -20.38 78.04 19.21
C SER A 3 -19.60 76.78 19.63
N PHE A 4 -19.96 76.14 20.74
CA PHE A 4 -20.19 74.68 20.82
C PHE A 4 -20.68 74.25 22.22
N ASP A 5 -21.75 73.45 22.22
CA ASP A 5 -22.27 72.65 23.34
C ASP A 5 -21.30 71.54 23.78
N THR A 6 -21.40 71.08 25.03
CA THR A 6 -21.01 69.72 25.45
C THR A 6 -21.81 69.23 26.67
N GLU A 7 -22.50 68.10 26.49
CA GLU A 7 -23.02 67.22 27.56
C GLU A 7 -21.90 66.34 28.17
N LYS A 8 -22.04 65.96 29.45
CA LYS A 8 -21.22 64.91 30.09
C LYS A 8 -22.04 63.94 30.95
N SER A 9 -22.16 62.72 30.42
CA SER A 9 -21.95 61.37 30.98
C SER A 9 -22.34 60.98 32.42
N SER A 10 -23.14 59.92 32.44
CA SER A 10 -23.53 58.94 33.46
C SER A 10 -22.41 58.04 34.02
N GLN A 11 -22.53 57.60 35.27
CA GLN A 11 -21.90 56.39 35.82
C GLN A 11 -22.89 55.61 36.69
N SER A 12 -23.16 54.35 36.32
CA SER A 12 -23.64 53.31 37.23
C SER A 12 -23.08 51.97 36.76
N SER A 13 -22.38 51.31 37.67
CA SER A 13 -21.54 50.13 37.46
C SER A 13 -22.38 48.85 37.27
N GLU A 14 -22.32 48.25 36.09
CA GLU A 14 -22.70 46.84 35.89
C GLU A 14 -21.44 45.98 35.81
N MET A 15 -21.37 45.03 36.74
CA MET A 15 -20.34 44.02 36.85
C MET A 15 -20.65 42.90 35.84
N ILE A 16 -20.03 42.96 34.66
CA ILE A 16 -20.17 41.94 33.62
C ILE A 16 -19.36 40.70 34.05
N PHE A 17 -20.05 39.65 34.51
CA PHE A 17 -19.49 38.30 34.56
C PHE A 17 -19.17 37.84 33.13
N PRO A 18 -17.99 37.25 32.86
CA PRO A 18 -17.72 36.68 31.54
C PRO A 18 -18.69 35.52 31.30
N MET A 19 -19.60 35.74 30.35
CA MET A 19 -20.51 34.72 29.84
C MET A 19 -19.65 33.55 29.36
N TYR A 20 -19.79 32.39 30.01
CA TYR A 20 -19.18 31.15 29.59
C TYR A 20 -19.48 30.95 28.11
N SER A 21 -18.43 30.90 27.28
CA SER A 21 -18.57 30.62 25.86
C SER A 21 -19.23 29.26 25.71
N GLU A 22 -20.49 29.23 25.30
CA GLU A 22 -21.10 27.99 24.81
C GLU A 22 -20.18 27.46 23.71
N ILE A 23 -19.59 26.30 23.96
CA ILE A 23 -18.84 25.57 22.96
C ILE A 23 -19.88 25.07 21.95
N SER A 24 -20.29 25.96 21.04
CA SER A 24 -21.17 25.63 19.94
C SER A 24 -20.50 24.55 19.10
N PHE A 25 -21.26 23.55 18.67
CA PHE A 25 -20.79 22.50 17.74
C PHE A 25 -20.10 23.10 16.50
N ALA A 26 -20.51 24.31 16.09
CA ALA A 26 -19.87 25.07 15.01
C ALA A 26 -18.42 25.49 15.35
N ASN A 27 -18.11 25.84 16.60
CA ASN A 27 -16.76 26.19 17.04
C ASN A 27 -15.86 24.96 17.12
N ILE A 28 -16.41 23.78 17.47
CA ILE A 28 -15.69 22.51 17.42
C ILE A 28 -15.38 22.14 15.97
N LEU A 29 -16.39 22.19 15.08
CA LEU A 29 -16.20 21.93 13.66
C LEU A 29 -15.15 22.85 13.04
N LYS A 30 -15.20 24.16 13.33
CA LYS A 30 -14.21 25.13 12.85
C LYS A 30 -12.79 24.85 13.39
N LYS A 31 -12.67 24.37 14.63
CA LYS A 31 -11.37 23.98 15.21
C LYS A 31 -10.83 22.67 14.60
N LEU A 32 -11.71 21.82 14.07
CA LEU A 32 -11.33 20.60 13.35
C LEU A 32 -10.99 20.84 11.88
N GLU A 33 -11.25 22.03 11.33
CA GLU A 33 -10.87 22.35 9.96
C GLU A 33 -9.34 22.29 9.77
N VAL A 34 -8.93 21.82 8.60
CA VAL A 34 -7.52 21.88 8.21
C VAL A 34 -7.12 23.36 8.11
N PRO A 35 -5.97 23.79 8.63
CA PRO A 35 -5.54 25.18 8.51
C PRO A 35 -5.36 25.57 7.03
N HIS A 36 -5.99 26.66 6.61
CA HIS A 36 -5.81 27.26 5.28
C HIS A 36 -5.03 28.57 5.44
N GLU A 37 -4.24 28.95 4.43
CA GLU A 37 -3.70 30.31 4.38
C GLU A 37 -4.86 31.31 4.27
N SER A 38 -4.78 32.41 5.03
CA SER A 38 -5.87 33.32 5.40
C SER A 38 -6.63 34.02 4.25
N SER A 39 -6.30 33.73 3.00
CA SER A 39 -6.80 34.38 1.80
C SER A 39 -7.52 33.46 0.80
N GLN A 40 -7.63 32.15 1.06
CA GLN A 40 -8.38 31.22 0.20
C GLN A 40 -9.74 30.88 0.83
N GLU A 41 -10.83 30.97 0.05
CA GLU A 41 -12.14 30.46 0.45
C GLU A 41 -12.06 28.95 0.70
N VAL A 42 -12.75 28.45 1.74
CA VAL A 42 -12.82 27.01 2.06
C VAL A 42 -13.52 26.28 0.92
N SER A 43 -12.73 25.74 -0.01
CA SER A 43 -13.22 25.04 -1.20
C SER A 43 -13.42 23.56 -0.91
N ILE A 44 -14.48 22.98 -1.48
CA ILE A 44 -14.73 21.53 -1.41
C ILE A 44 -13.68 20.71 -2.19
N LEU A 45 -12.83 21.36 -3.00
CA LEU A 45 -11.86 20.70 -3.88
C LEU A 45 -10.40 20.91 -3.48
N GLN A 46 -10.12 21.81 -2.53
CA GLN A 46 -8.76 22.24 -2.20
C GLN A 46 -8.46 22.04 -0.72
N ASN A 47 -7.22 21.62 -0.48
CA ASN A 47 -6.54 21.52 0.79
C ASN A 47 -5.04 21.64 0.45
N PRO A 48 -4.20 22.26 1.31
CA PRO A 48 -2.74 22.29 1.11
C PRO A 48 -2.09 20.94 0.73
N ASP A 49 -2.67 19.82 1.16
CA ASP A 49 -2.19 18.46 0.82
C ASP A 49 -2.52 18.01 -0.62
N LEU A 50 -3.52 18.64 -1.25
CA LEU A 50 -4.00 18.34 -2.61
C LEU A 50 -3.42 19.25 -3.68
N GLU A 51 -2.85 20.40 -3.30
CA GLU A 51 -2.28 21.35 -4.25
C GLU A 51 -1.05 20.79 -4.98
N PRO A 52 -0.74 21.29 -6.19
CA PRO A 52 0.47 20.91 -6.90
C PRO A 52 1.73 21.18 -6.07
N ILE A 53 2.65 20.22 -6.02
CA ILE A 53 3.85 20.33 -5.19
C ILE A 53 4.84 21.37 -5.76
N GLY A 54 5.24 22.32 -4.92
CA GLY A 54 6.23 23.36 -5.23
C GLY A 54 7.64 22.80 -5.50
N PRO A 55 8.50 23.50 -6.27
CA PRO A 55 9.85 23.03 -6.65
C PRO A 55 10.74 22.62 -5.46
N GLU A 56 10.65 23.33 -4.34
CA GLU A 56 11.42 23.10 -3.12
C GLU A 56 11.10 21.78 -2.42
N ARG A 57 9.90 21.23 -2.65
CA ARG A 57 9.45 19.95 -2.08
C ARG A 57 9.66 18.75 -3.04
N ARG A 58 10.10 18.99 -4.28
CA ARG A 58 10.39 17.97 -5.30
C ARG A 58 11.75 17.31 -5.08
N THR A 59 11.85 16.57 -3.98
CA THR A 59 13.12 16.05 -3.45
C THR A 59 13.46 14.63 -3.91
N TRP A 60 12.51 13.91 -4.53
CA TRP A 60 12.70 12.50 -4.85
C TRP A 60 13.57 12.33 -6.10
N GLY A 61 14.67 11.59 -5.93
CA GLY A 61 15.62 11.25 -6.99
C GLY A 61 15.62 9.74 -7.30
N LEU A 62 16.64 9.29 -8.02
CA LEU A 62 16.76 7.89 -8.47
C LEU A 62 16.64 6.92 -7.30
N TRP A 63 17.43 7.14 -6.24
CA TRP A 63 17.43 6.28 -5.05
C TRP A 63 16.14 6.37 -4.23
N SER A 64 15.37 7.46 -4.33
CA SER A 64 14.07 7.53 -3.66
C SER A 64 13.06 6.60 -4.35
N TYR A 65 13.04 6.59 -5.69
CA TYR A 65 12.16 5.70 -6.45
C TYR A 65 12.64 4.24 -6.43
N ALA A 66 13.96 4.00 -6.47
CA ALA A 66 14.53 2.67 -6.30
C ALA A 66 14.23 2.11 -4.90
N GLY A 67 14.27 2.95 -3.86
CA GLY A 67 13.83 2.58 -2.52
C GLY A 67 12.34 2.29 -2.43
N TYR A 68 11.49 3.18 -2.96
CA TYR A 68 10.03 3.03 -2.93
C TYR A 68 9.56 1.74 -3.62
N TRP A 69 10.00 1.48 -4.85
CA TRP A 69 9.68 0.23 -5.54
C TRP A 69 10.49 -0.95 -5.02
N GLY A 70 11.66 -0.68 -4.44
CA GLY A 70 12.49 -1.69 -3.81
C GLY A 70 11.85 -2.25 -2.55
N VAL A 71 11.27 -1.43 -1.67
CA VAL A 71 10.69 -1.91 -0.40
C VAL A 71 9.44 -2.75 -0.62
N LEU A 72 8.68 -2.45 -1.68
CA LEU A 72 7.58 -3.28 -2.16
C LEU A 72 8.04 -4.72 -2.45
N ASN A 73 9.22 -4.87 -3.08
CA ASN A 73 9.79 -6.16 -3.47
C ASN A 73 10.71 -6.79 -2.40
N LEU A 74 11.33 -5.98 -1.54
CA LEU A 74 12.22 -6.38 -0.45
C LEU A 74 11.43 -6.48 0.86
N SER A 75 10.40 -7.32 0.85
CA SER A 75 9.43 -7.47 1.94
C SER A 75 9.19 -8.95 2.27
N VAL A 76 8.68 -9.21 3.47
CA VAL A 76 8.15 -10.53 3.87
C VAL A 76 7.05 -10.93 2.89
N TRP A 77 6.23 -9.94 2.51
CA TRP A 77 5.14 -10.13 1.57
C TRP A 77 5.61 -10.68 0.21
N THR A 78 6.63 -10.11 -0.42
CA THR A 78 7.12 -10.60 -1.72
C THR A 78 7.75 -11.98 -1.63
N PHE A 79 8.47 -12.27 -0.55
CA PHE A 79 8.99 -13.60 -0.28
C PHE A 79 7.84 -14.63 -0.25
N SER A 80 6.73 -14.27 0.39
CA SER A 80 5.53 -15.09 0.47
C SER A 80 4.79 -15.25 -0.84
N VAL A 81 4.70 -14.20 -1.66
CA VAL A 81 4.15 -14.33 -3.02
C VAL A 81 4.98 -15.28 -3.87
N GLY A 82 6.32 -15.19 -3.81
CA GLY A 82 7.19 -16.12 -4.51
C GLY A 82 6.93 -17.56 -4.08
N SER A 83 6.93 -17.80 -2.77
CA SER A 83 6.70 -19.13 -2.18
C SER A 83 5.31 -19.70 -2.52
N SER A 84 4.27 -18.87 -2.52
CA SER A 84 2.90 -19.32 -2.78
C SER A 84 2.68 -19.79 -4.21
N LEU A 85 3.49 -19.35 -5.18
CA LEU A 85 3.36 -19.80 -6.58
C LEU A 85 3.68 -21.29 -6.79
N LEU A 86 4.38 -21.93 -5.85
CA LEU A 86 4.64 -23.38 -5.91
C LEU A 86 3.34 -24.20 -5.87
N SER A 87 2.26 -23.67 -5.28
CA SER A 87 0.97 -24.36 -5.27
C SER A 87 0.29 -24.42 -6.65
N LEU A 88 0.83 -23.74 -7.66
CA LEU A 88 0.29 -23.75 -9.03
C LEU A 88 0.76 -24.95 -9.85
N GLY A 89 1.65 -25.80 -9.31
CA GLY A 89 2.24 -26.92 -10.06
C GLY A 89 3.26 -26.50 -11.12
N LEU A 90 3.67 -25.23 -11.12
CA LEU A 90 4.78 -24.73 -11.93
C LEU A 90 6.11 -25.05 -11.24
N ASN A 91 7.14 -25.34 -12.01
CA ASN A 91 8.49 -25.41 -11.46
C ASN A 91 9.05 -24.00 -11.16
N ILE A 92 10.16 -23.95 -10.43
CA ILE A 92 10.78 -22.69 -9.98
C ILE A 92 11.16 -21.79 -11.18
N GLN A 93 11.70 -22.37 -12.25
CA GLN A 93 12.14 -21.61 -13.42
C GLN A 93 10.96 -20.99 -14.19
N GLN A 94 9.86 -21.74 -14.35
CA GLN A 94 8.64 -21.24 -14.97
C GLN A 94 7.99 -20.15 -14.13
N SER A 95 7.94 -20.35 -12.80
CA SER A 95 7.42 -19.35 -11.85
C SER A 95 8.20 -18.04 -11.93
N MET A 96 9.53 -18.11 -11.91
CA MET A 96 10.39 -16.93 -12.09
C MET A 96 10.20 -16.27 -13.46
N GLY A 97 10.09 -17.06 -14.53
CA GLY A 97 9.81 -16.51 -15.86
C GLY A 97 8.51 -15.72 -15.90
N ALA A 98 7.45 -16.21 -15.25
CA ALA A 98 6.16 -15.52 -15.17
C ALA A 98 6.28 -14.20 -14.42
N LEU A 99 6.99 -14.21 -13.29
CA LEU A 99 7.26 -13.01 -12.49
C LEU A 99 8.05 -11.95 -13.28
N THR A 100 9.13 -12.34 -13.95
CA THR A 100 9.97 -11.41 -14.74
C THR A 100 9.17 -10.77 -15.88
N VAL A 101 8.31 -11.52 -16.57
CA VAL A 101 7.43 -10.93 -17.60
C VAL A 101 6.34 -10.05 -17.00
N GLY A 102 5.79 -10.43 -15.84
CA GLY A 102 4.93 -9.56 -15.04
C GLY A 102 5.61 -8.23 -14.70
N ASN A 103 6.87 -8.26 -14.30
CA ASN A 103 7.66 -7.06 -13.96
C ASN A 103 7.86 -6.11 -15.14
N ILE A 104 8.00 -6.61 -16.37
CA ILE A 104 8.04 -5.76 -17.57
C ILE A 104 6.75 -4.93 -17.68
N LEU A 105 5.58 -5.58 -17.48
CA LEU A 105 4.29 -4.89 -17.52
C LEU A 105 4.14 -3.91 -16.35
N ILE A 106 4.55 -4.30 -15.14
CA ILE A 106 4.49 -3.44 -13.96
C ILE A 106 5.32 -2.18 -14.17
N VAL A 107 6.57 -2.30 -14.64
CA VAL A 107 7.44 -1.14 -14.92
C VAL A 107 6.79 -0.23 -15.97
N LEU A 108 6.28 -0.79 -17.06
CA LEU A 108 5.63 -0.04 -18.12
C LEU A 108 4.45 0.78 -17.60
N TYR A 109 3.49 0.13 -16.93
CA TYR A 109 2.29 0.81 -16.43
C TYR A 109 2.58 1.76 -15.27
N THR A 110 3.57 1.45 -14.43
CA THR A 110 4.05 2.36 -13.38
C THR A 110 4.63 3.63 -13.97
N CYS A 111 5.47 3.53 -14.99
CA CYS A 111 6.06 4.70 -15.64
C CYS A 111 4.97 5.57 -16.29
N LEU A 112 3.99 4.94 -16.97
CA LEU A 112 2.89 5.67 -17.60
C LEU A 112 1.98 6.36 -16.57
N ASN A 113 1.62 5.70 -15.47
CA ASN A 113 0.83 6.30 -14.38
C ASN A 113 1.63 7.34 -13.56
N SER A 114 2.96 7.32 -13.64
CA SER A 114 3.79 8.34 -13.00
C SER A 114 3.66 9.70 -13.70
N TYR A 115 3.33 9.75 -15.00
CA TYR A 115 3.46 10.99 -15.79
C TYR A 115 2.55 12.15 -15.38
N PRO A 116 1.27 11.94 -14.99
CA PRO A 116 0.44 13.03 -14.47
C PRO A 116 1.08 13.70 -13.25
N GLY A 117 1.50 12.90 -12.27
CA GLY A 117 2.17 13.41 -11.07
C GLY A 117 3.56 13.97 -11.35
N GLU A 118 4.34 13.38 -12.24
CA GLU A 118 5.69 13.89 -12.55
C GLU A 118 5.67 15.19 -13.35
N THR A 119 4.71 15.35 -14.26
CA THR A 119 4.65 16.54 -15.14
C THR A 119 3.95 17.71 -14.45
N TYR A 120 2.85 17.44 -13.75
CA TYR A 120 1.97 18.47 -13.18
C TYR A 120 2.03 18.53 -11.66
N HIS A 121 2.79 17.64 -11.00
CA HIS A 121 2.99 17.60 -9.56
C HIS A 121 1.69 17.44 -8.74
N ILE A 122 0.70 16.75 -9.32
CA ILE A 122 -0.60 16.44 -8.71
C ILE A 122 -0.67 14.99 -8.21
N GLY A 123 -1.45 14.76 -7.15
CA GLY A 123 -1.69 13.42 -6.60
C GLY A 123 -2.77 12.61 -7.33
N TYR A 124 -2.97 11.37 -6.90
CA TYR A 124 -3.94 10.42 -7.45
C TYR A 124 -5.37 10.92 -7.37
N THR A 125 -5.76 11.48 -6.22
CA THR A 125 -7.10 12.03 -5.99
C THR A 125 -7.49 13.08 -7.02
N VAL A 126 -6.55 13.95 -7.38
CA VAL A 126 -6.75 14.98 -8.42
C VAL A 126 -6.75 14.34 -9.81
N CYS A 127 -5.92 13.32 -10.05
CA CYS A 127 -5.96 12.54 -11.30
C CYS A 127 -7.32 11.86 -11.52
N GLN A 128 -8.05 11.47 -10.46
CA GLN A 128 -9.38 10.91 -10.60
C GLN A 128 -10.41 11.91 -11.14
N ARG A 129 -10.20 13.23 -10.94
CA ARG A 129 -11.06 14.29 -11.50
C ARG A 129 -10.91 14.39 -13.01
N MET A 130 -9.71 14.13 -13.53
CA MET A 130 -9.45 14.07 -14.97
C MET A 130 -10.25 12.94 -15.64
N VAL A 131 -10.32 11.78 -14.98
CA VAL A 131 -10.95 10.58 -15.53
C VAL A 131 -12.46 10.57 -15.34
N PHE A 132 -12.93 10.67 -14.10
CA PHE A 132 -14.34 10.47 -13.74
C PHE A 132 -15.12 11.78 -13.61
N GLY A 133 -14.45 12.93 -13.70
CA GLY A 133 -15.03 14.25 -13.46
C GLY A 133 -14.91 14.71 -12.02
N VAL A 134 -15.18 16.00 -11.79
CA VAL A 134 -15.01 16.65 -10.49
C VAL A 134 -15.74 15.90 -9.38
N TYR A 135 -17.03 15.58 -9.56
CA TYR A 135 -17.81 14.82 -8.58
C TYR A 135 -17.70 13.31 -8.77
N GLY A 136 -17.55 12.83 -10.02
CA GLY A 136 -17.39 11.41 -10.29
C GLY A 136 -16.08 10.81 -9.77
N SER A 137 -15.07 11.65 -9.52
CA SER A 137 -13.76 11.26 -8.94
C SER A 137 -13.88 10.46 -7.64
N ALA A 138 -14.95 10.70 -6.87
CA ALA A 138 -15.23 9.95 -5.64
C ALA A 138 -15.25 8.43 -5.86
N LEU A 139 -15.69 7.95 -7.02
CA LEU A 139 -15.71 6.51 -7.31
C LEU A 139 -14.29 5.90 -7.24
N GLY A 140 -13.34 6.47 -7.98
CA GLY A 140 -11.96 5.98 -7.99
C GLY A 140 -11.27 6.14 -6.64
N ILE A 141 -11.50 7.27 -5.97
CA ILE A 141 -10.92 7.54 -4.66
C ILE A 141 -11.47 6.56 -3.60
N LEU A 142 -12.78 6.29 -3.58
CA LEU A 142 -13.39 5.35 -2.63
C LEU A 142 -12.87 3.92 -2.82
N ILE A 143 -12.75 3.47 -4.07
CA ILE A 143 -12.15 2.15 -4.38
C ILE A 143 -10.72 2.09 -3.83
N ARG A 144 -9.92 3.14 -4.03
CA ARG A 144 -8.54 3.20 -3.53
C ARG A 144 -8.48 3.25 -2.01
N ILE A 145 -9.38 3.98 -1.33
CA ILE A 145 -9.47 4.02 0.14
C ILE A 145 -9.73 2.62 0.72
N ILE A 146 -10.68 1.89 0.15
CA ILE A 146 -11.01 0.52 0.60
C ILE A 146 -9.76 -0.36 0.47
N LEU A 147 -9.06 -0.30 -0.66
CA LEU A 147 -7.84 -1.05 -0.88
C LEU A 147 -6.74 -0.65 0.10
N SER A 148 -6.53 0.65 0.33
CA SER A 148 -5.56 1.14 1.32
C SER A 148 -5.85 0.60 2.71
N ILE A 149 -7.12 0.50 3.13
CA ILE A 149 -7.51 -0.08 4.44
C ILE A 149 -7.20 -1.59 4.48
N VAL A 150 -7.56 -2.32 3.42
CA VAL A 150 -7.35 -3.78 3.33
C VAL A 150 -5.86 -4.13 3.33
N TYR A 151 -5.08 -3.48 2.46
CA TYR A 151 -3.63 -3.69 2.39
C TYR A 151 -2.93 -3.20 3.65
N TYR A 152 -3.41 -2.11 4.27
CA TYR A 152 -2.84 -1.68 5.55
C TYR A 152 -2.97 -2.77 6.61
N GLY A 153 -4.14 -3.39 6.72
CA GLY A 153 -4.37 -4.51 7.62
C GLY A 153 -3.46 -5.69 7.30
N SER A 154 -3.37 -6.05 6.01
CA SER A 154 -2.52 -7.15 5.52
C SER A 154 -1.04 -6.95 5.90
N GLN A 155 -0.47 -5.77 5.64
CA GLN A 155 0.93 -5.50 5.96
C GLN A 155 1.15 -5.26 7.46
N ALA A 156 0.16 -4.73 8.18
CA ALA A 156 0.24 -4.64 9.63
C ALA A 156 0.27 -6.04 10.28
N TRP A 157 -0.42 -7.02 9.69
CA TRP A 157 -0.35 -8.42 10.12
C TRP A 157 1.06 -8.99 9.95
N LEU A 158 1.66 -8.85 8.76
CA LEU A 158 3.04 -9.31 8.51
C LEU A 158 4.06 -8.60 9.41
N GLY A 159 3.91 -7.28 9.60
CA GLY A 159 4.71 -6.53 10.55
C GLY A 159 4.53 -7.01 12.01
N GLY A 160 3.33 -7.44 12.37
CA GLY A 160 3.03 -8.09 13.65
C GLY A 160 3.75 -9.42 13.83
N LEU A 161 3.78 -10.26 12.79
CA LEU A 161 4.55 -11.52 12.81
C LEU A 161 6.06 -11.28 12.98
N CYS A 162 6.59 -10.14 12.48
CA CYS A 162 7.97 -9.76 12.75
C CYS A 162 8.21 -9.49 14.25
N PHE A 163 7.27 -8.83 14.94
CA PHE A 163 7.33 -8.68 16.39
C PHE A 163 7.22 -10.01 17.12
N VAL A 164 6.41 -10.95 16.62
CA VAL A 164 6.33 -12.30 17.19
C VAL A 164 7.70 -12.97 17.18
N VAL A 165 8.45 -12.90 16.08
CA VAL A 165 9.83 -13.42 16.00
C VAL A 165 10.72 -12.72 17.04
N ILE A 166 10.70 -11.38 17.08
CA ILE A 166 11.53 -10.60 18.00
C ILE A 166 11.24 -10.97 19.47
N PHE A 167 9.98 -11.00 19.87
CA PHE A 167 9.59 -11.33 21.24
C PHE A 167 9.90 -12.78 21.61
N SER A 168 9.74 -13.70 20.66
CA SER A 168 10.14 -15.09 20.81
C SER A 168 11.64 -15.26 21.03
N THR A 169 12.48 -14.31 20.61
CA THR A 169 13.91 -14.34 20.93
C THR A 169 14.22 -13.91 22.37
N PHE A 170 13.33 -13.18 23.04
CA PHE A 170 13.55 -12.71 24.40
C PHE A 170 13.09 -13.71 25.45
N SER A 171 11.99 -14.42 25.19
CA SER A 171 11.36 -15.32 26.15
C SER A 171 10.86 -16.60 25.48
N GLU A 172 11.33 -17.73 25.99
CA GLU A 172 10.85 -19.05 25.57
C GLU A 172 9.38 -19.26 25.96
N SER A 173 8.94 -18.64 27.06
CA SER A 173 7.52 -18.64 27.46
C SER A 173 6.64 -17.87 26.48
N TYR A 174 7.19 -16.88 25.76
CA TYR A 174 6.45 -16.20 24.69
C TYR A 174 6.39 -17.06 23.43
N LEU A 175 7.51 -17.70 23.07
CA LEU A 175 7.57 -18.64 21.94
C LEU A 175 6.53 -19.77 22.11
N ASN A 176 6.43 -20.33 23.32
CA ASN A 176 5.53 -21.44 23.67
C ASN A 176 4.25 -21.00 24.38
N MET A 177 3.79 -19.77 24.13
CA MET A 177 2.59 -19.23 24.75
C MET A 177 1.35 -20.05 24.34
N GLU A 178 0.57 -20.48 25.33
CA GLU A 178 -0.69 -21.18 25.09
C GLU A 178 -1.71 -20.26 24.39
N ASN A 179 -2.39 -20.79 23.37
CA ASN A 179 -3.40 -20.04 22.65
C ASN A 179 -4.68 -19.93 23.48
N THR A 180 -5.12 -18.70 23.75
CA THR A 180 -6.35 -18.41 24.48
C THR A 180 -7.54 -18.17 23.56
N PHE A 181 -7.31 -18.01 22.26
CA PHE A 181 -8.38 -17.85 21.28
C PHE A 181 -8.96 -19.20 20.85
N PRO A 182 -10.25 -19.27 20.44
CA PRO A 182 -10.84 -20.47 19.87
C PRO A 182 -10.12 -20.89 18.58
N GLU A 183 -10.03 -22.20 18.31
CA GLU A 183 -9.43 -22.76 17.08
C GLU A 183 -10.11 -22.25 15.79
N SER A 184 -11.35 -21.76 15.87
CA SER A 184 -12.04 -21.15 14.73
C SER A 184 -11.41 -19.83 14.26
N VAL A 185 -10.57 -19.21 15.09
CA VAL A 185 -9.86 -17.98 14.75
C VAL A 185 -8.49 -18.37 14.21
N ALA A 186 -8.20 -18.01 12.95
CA ALA A 186 -6.92 -18.28 12.27
C ALA A 186 -5.76 -17.39 12.79
N MET A 187 -5.68 -17.17 14.10
CA MET A 187 -4.68 -16.34 14.78
C MET A 187 -4.48 -16.87 16.20
N THR A 188 -3.22 -16.90 16.67
CA THR A 188 -2.91 -17.22 18.06
C THR A 188 -2.83 -15.98 18.94
N THR A 189 -2.91 -16.15 20.27
CA THR A 189 -2.73 -15.04 21.24
C THR A 189 -1.41 -14.31 21.04
N ARG A 190 -0.35 -15.05 20.71
CA ARG A 190 0.98 -14.52 20.43
C ARG A 190 0.96 -13.58 19.21
N ASP A 191 0.28 -13.99 18.14
CA ASP A 191 0.23 -13.20 16.90
C ASP A 191 -0.61 -11.93 17.09
N PHE A 192 -1.68 -12.00 17.87
CA PHE A 192 -2.48 -10.84 18.25
C PHE A 192 -1.67 -9.77 18.98
N ILE A 193 -0.81 -10.18 19.93
CA ILE A 193 0.08 -9.26 20.66
C ILE A 193 1.04 -8.58 19.67
N GLY A 194 1.65 -9.34 18.77
CA GLY A 194 2.54 -8.79 17.74
C GLY A 194 1.82 -7.78 16.85
N PHE A 195 0.62 -8.11 16.38
CA PHE A 195 -0.21 -7.24 15.55
C PHE A 195 -0.59 -5.93 16.26
N LEU A 196 -1.05 -6.03 17.53
CA LEU A 196 -1.39 -4.85 18.34
C LEU A 196 -0.18 -3.94 18.54
N VAL A 197 0.99 -4.51 18.83
CA VAL A 197 2.23 -3.75 19.01
C VAL A 197 2.62 -3.02 17.72
N PHE A 198 2.55 -3.71 16.57
CA PHE A 198 2.84 -3.08 15.28
C PHE A 198 1.92 -1.89 15.02
N GLN A 199 0.61 -2.04 15.24
CA GLN A 199 -0.38 -0.99 15.06
C GLN A 199 -0.11 0.24 15.93
N VAL A 200 0.35 0.06 17.16
CA VAL A 200 0.70 1.17 18.05
C VAL A 200 2.02 1.83 17.62
N ILE A 201 3.02 1.04 17.25
CA ILE A 201 4.35 1.53 16.86
C ILE A 201 4.32 2.26 15.52
N SER A 202 3.40 1.92 14.61
CA SER A 202 3.29 2.59 13.31
C SER A 202 2.75 4.03 13.41
N ILE A 203 1.91 4.33 14.41
CA ILE A 203 1.22 5.63 14.54
C ILE A 203 2.19 6.84 14.60
N PRO A 204 3.25 6.84 15.43
CA PRO A 204 4.22 7.95 15.47
C PRO A 204 4.88 8.26 14.12
N PHE A 205 5.00 7.28 13.23
CA PHE A 205 5.62 7.50 11.92
C PHE A 205 4.72 8.25 10.95
N PHE A 206 3.40 8.29 11.17
CA PHE A 206 2.49 9.10 10.34
C PHE A 206 2.72 10.60 10.46
N PHE A 207 3.41 11.06 11.52
CA PHE A 207 3.78 12.46 11.66
C PHE A 207 4.99 12.86 10.79
N ILE A 208 5.66 11.88 10.17
CA ILE A 208 6.72 12.13 9.20
C ILE A 208 6.07 12.48 7.87
N LYS A 209 6.50 13.60 7.26
CA LYS A 209 6.00 14.01 5.96
C LYS A 209 6.41 12.99 4.88
N PRO A 210 5.49 12.57 3.97
CA PRO A 210 5.78 11.57 2.94
C PRO A 210 7.03 11.89 2.10
N GLU A 211 7.28 13.16 1.78
CA GLU A 211 8.44 13.58 1.00
C GLU A 211 9.79 13.24 1.66
N LYS A 212 9.85 13.07 2.99
CA LYS A 212 11.08 12.78 3.76
C LYS A 212 11.31 11.29 4.03
N MET A 213 10.38 10.42 3.62
CA MET A 213 10.45 8.99 3.91
C MET A 213 11.53 8.25 3.12
N ASN A 214 12.04 8.85 2.04
CA ASN A 214 13.00 8.22 1.13
C ASN A 214 14.26 7.66 1.82
N ILE A 215 14.80 8.32 2.85
CA ILE A 215 15.98 7.84 3.57
C ILE A 215 15.63 6.60 4.41
N PHE A 216 14.52 6.67 5.16
CA PHE A 216 14.04 5.57 6.00
C PHE A 216 13.82 4.30 5.16
N VAL A 217 13.19 4.49 4.00
CA VAL A 217 12.86 3.41 3.06
C VAL A 217 14.10 2.77 2.47
N ASN A 218 15.09 3.57 2.07
CA ASN A 218 16.35 3.05 1.54
C ASN A 218 17.11 2.22 2.58
N ILE A 219 17.12 2.65 3.85
CA ILE A 219 17.75 1.89 4.94
C ILE A 219 17.01 0.56 5.14
N SER A 220 15.67 0.58 5.18
CA SER A 220 14.90 -0.65 5.33
C SER A 220 15.08 -1.62 4.17
N CYS A 221 15.23 -1.13 2.92
CA CYS A 221 15.53 -1.97 1.76
C CYS A 221 16.85 -2.72 1.94
N ILE A 222 17.90 -2.02 2.38
CA ILE A 222 19.22 -2.61 2.59
C ILE A 222 19.14 -3.68 3.69
N MET A 223 18.49 -3.37 4.81
CA MET A 223 18.30 -4.33 5.89
C MET A 223 17.55 -5.58 5.39
N ALA A 224 16.37 -5.39 4.79
CA ALA A 224 15.53 -6.48 4.31
C ALA A 224 16.20 -7.34 3.24
N LEU A 225 16.96 -6.74 2.32
CA LEU A 225 17.75 -7.48 1.34
C LEU A 225 18.71 -8.46 2.04
N PHE A 226 19.50 -7.99 3.00
CA PHE A 226 20.42 -8.86 3.72
C PHE A 226 19.68 -9.89 4.58
N GLY A 227 18.60 -9.51 5.27
CA GLY A 227 17.84 -10.44 6.11
C GLY A 227 17.20 -11.57 5.32
N LEU A 228 16.47 -11.26 4.24
CA LEU A 228 15.75 -12.25 3.44
C LEU A 228 16.70 -13.14 2.64
N VAL A 229 17.78 -12.57 2.09
CA VAL A 229 18.83 -13.37 1.43
C VAL A 229 19.54 -14.26 2.45
N SER A 230 19.76 -13.80 3.68
CA SER A 230 20.38 -14.63 4.73
C SER A 230 19.52 -15.84 5.08
N VAL A 231 18.19 -15.68 5.16
CA VAL A 231 17.28 -16.83 5.38
C VAL A 231 17.42 -17.86 4.26
N PHE A 232 17.36 -17.39 3.02
CA PHE A 232 17.50 -18.25 1.85
C PHE A 232 18.86 -18.96 1.81
N VAL A 233 19.96 -18.22 1.97
CA VAL A 233 21.33 -18.79 1.93
C VAL A 233 21.51 -19.82 3.04
N TYR A 234 21.00 -19.54 4.25
CA TYR A 234 21.10 -20.48 5.35
C TYR A 234 20.34 -21.78 5.08
N LEU A 235 19.07 -21.71 4.64
CA LEU A 235 18.28 -22.89 4.26
C LEU A 235 18.95 -23.70 3.14
N TYR A 236 19.43 -23.02 2.11
CA TYR A 236 20.14 -23.66 1.00
C TYR A 236 21.38 -24.42 1.47
N CYS A 237 22.17 -23.82 2.38
CA CYS A 237 23.38 -24.45 2.90
C CYS A 237 23.09 -25.65 3.80
N ILE A 238 22.11 -25.56 4.71
CA ILE A 238 21.80 -26.69 5.61
C ILE A 238 21.11 -27.84 4.88
N ASN A 239 20.34 -27.55 3.83
CA ASN A 239 19.73 -28.57 2.98
C ASN A 239 20.75 -29.23 2.02
N GLY A 240 21.90 -28.58 1.79
CA GLY A 240 22.90 -29.05 0.84
C GLY A 240 22.53 -28.83 -0.63
N GLY A 241 21.56 -27.94 -0.90
CA GLY A 241 21.04 -27.68 -2.23
C GLY A 241 19.67 -26.97 -2.23
N PRO A 242 19.06 -26.78 -3.42
CA PRO A 242 17.81 -26.01 -3.58
C PRO A 242 16.52 -26.76 -3.17
N GLY A 243 16.64 -27.97 -2.65
CA GLY A 243 15.49 -28.81 -2.28
C GLY A 243 14.83 -29.55 -3.47
N PRO A 244 13.84 -30.41 -3.19
CA PRO A 244 13.25 -31.34 -4.15
C PRO A 244 12.50 -30.64 -5.29
N ILE A 245 11.74 -29.59 -4.98
CA ILE A 245 10.86 -28.90 -5.94
C ILE A 245 11.66 -28.29 -7.10
N TYR A 246 12.94 -27.95 -6.88
CA TYR A 246 13.82 -27.46 -7.93
C TYR A 246 14.07 -28.49 -9.05
N TYR A 247 14.04 -29.78 -8.72
CA TYR A 247 14.32 -30.88 -9.63
C TYR A 247 13.05 -31.56 -10.18
N GLU A 248 11.89 -31.21 -9.63
CA GLU A 248 10.62 -31.77 -10.06
C GLU A 248 10.26 -31.35 -11.49
N LYS A 249 9.70 -32.31 -12.23
CA LYS A 249 9.18 -32.06 -13.57
C LYS A 249 7.75 -31.57 -13.46
N VAL A 250 7.39 -30.67 -14.37
CA VAL A 250 6.03 -30.15 -14.48
C VAL A 250 5.14 -31.27 -15.02
N GLU A 251 4.15 -31.68 -14.23
CA GLU A 251 3.19 -32.73 -14.61
C GLU A 251 2.00 -32.19 -15.42
N LEU A 252 1.81 -30.86 -15.42
CA LEU A 252 0.73 -30.18 -16.15
C LEU A 252 0.88 -30.33 -17.67
N SER A 253 -0.25 -30.39 -18.38
CA SER A 253 -0.24 -30.29 -19.85
C SER A 253 0.28 -28.93 -20.30
N ALA A 254 0.69 -28.82 -21.57
CA ALA A 254 1.19 -27.55 -22.11
C ALA A 254 0.14 -26.41 -22.05
N SER A 255 -1.14 -26.75 -22.23
CA SER A 255 -2.25 -25.79 -22.12
C SER A 255 -2.42 -25.30 -20.69
N GLU A 256 -2.48 -26.23 -19.73
CA GLU A 256 -2.62 -25.92 -18.30
C GLU A 256 -1.43 -25.12 -17.78
N THR A 257 -0.22 -25.50 -18.19
CA THR A 257 1.01 -24.75 -17.88
C THR A 257 0.89 -23.30 -18.36
N GLY A 258 0.41 -23.07 -19.60
CA GLY A 258 0.19 -21.73 -20.14
C GLY A 258 -0.81 -20.91 -19.31
N TRP A 259 -1.91 -21.52 -18.87
CA TRP A 259 -2.89 -20.87 -18.00
C TRP A 259 -2.34 -20.56 -16.62
N MET A 260 -1.59 -21.49 -16.01
CA MET A 260 -0.94 -21.25 -14.71
C MET A 260 0.11 -20.16 -14.80
N TRP A 261 0.80 -20.04 -15.93
CA TRP A 261 1.74 -18.95 -16.18
C TRP A 261 1.05 -17.58 -16.24
N LEU A 262 -0.08 -17.48 -16.95
CA LEU A 262 -0.91 -16.27 -16.98
C LEU A 262 -1.53 -15.96 -15.61
N TYR A 263 -1.90 -16.97 -14.85
CA TYR A 263 -2.43 -16.81 -13.49
C TYR A 263 -1.33 -16.31 -12.54
N ALA A 264 -0.12 -16.86 -12.59
CA ALA A 264 1.02 -16.38 -11.83
C ALA A 264 1.35 -14.90 -12.13
N MET A 265 1.33 -14.51 -13.41
CA MET A 265 1.47 -13.10 -13.80
C MET A 265 0.36 -12.22 -13.22
N SER A 266 -0.87 -12.73 -13.20
CA SER A 266 -2.05 -12.00 -12.71
C SER A 266 -2.05 -11.86 -11.19
N VAL A 267 -1.59 -12.88 -10.45
CA VAL A 267 -1.32 -12.81 -9.01
C VAL A 267 -0.29 -11.73 -8.75
N TRP A 268 0.87 -11.79 -9.42
CA TRP A 268 1.95 -10.83 -9.20
C TRP A 268 1.58 -9.39 -9.58
N TYR A 269 1.00 -9.19 -10.76
CA TYR A 269 0.55 -7.88 -11.20
C TYR A 269 -0.57 -7.34 -10.31
N GLY A 270 -1.57 -8.18 -9.99
CA GLY A 270 -2.70 -7.78 -9.15
C GLY A 270 -2.25 -7.34 -7.77
N ALA A 271 -1.28 -8.05 -7.21
CA ALA A 271 -0.66 -7.77 -5.92
C ALA A 271 -0.03 -6.36 -5.86
N LEU A 272 0.63 -5.90 -6.93
CA LEU A 272 1.28 -4.58 -7.02
C LEU A 272 0.41 -3.48 -7.68
N SER A 273 -0.73 -3.85 -8.27
CA SER A 273 -1.58 -2.92 -9.02
C SER A 273 -2.11 -1.71 -8.22
N PRO A 274 -2.40 -1.79 -6.91
CA PRO A 274 -2.80 -0.60 -6.16
C PRO A 274 -1.72 0.48 -6.15
N ASP A 275 -0.45 0.11 -5.97
CA ASP A 275 0.69 1.02 -5.98
C ASP A 275 0.93 1.64 -7.37
N ILE A 276 0.69 0.87 -8.44
CA ILE A 276 0.72 1.39 -9.81
C ILE A 276 -0.33 2.50 -9.99
N THR A 277 -1.50 2.30 -9.39
CA THR A 277 -2.67 3.17 -9.59
C THR A 277 -2.51 4.54 -8.96
N ASN A 278 -1.99 4.60 -7.73
CA ASN A 278 -1.74 5.87 -7.05
C ASN A 278 -0.31 6.38 -7.21
N GLN A 279 0.45 5.86 -8.18
CA GLN A 279 1.84 6.23 -8.41
C GLN A 279 2.04 7.76 -8.55
N SER A 280 1.02 8.51 -8.98
CA SER A 280 1.00 9.98 -9.00
C SER A 280 1.21 10.63 -7.62
N ASP A 281 0.80 9.99 -6.53
CA ASP A 281 0.98 10.50 -5.16
C ASP A 281 2.45 10.63 -4.76
N PHE A 282 3.29 9.77 -5.33
CA PHE A 282 4.73 9.76 -5.09
C PHE A 282 5.50 10.40 -6.25
N SER A 283 5.06 10.22 -7.49
CA SER A 283 5.72 10.83 -8.65
C SER A 283 5.63 12.37 -8.64
N ARG A 284 4.65 12.96 -7.93
CA ARG A 284 4.59 14.41 -7.69
C ARG A 284 5.79 14.97 -6.93
N PHE A 285 6.54 14.15 -6.20
CA PHE A 285 7.78 14.57 -5.53
C PHE A 285 9.02 14.49 -6.44
N SER A 286 8.87 14.10 -7.70
CA SER A 286 9.98 13.89 -8.63
C SER A 286 10.77 15.15 -8.91
N SER A 287 12.10 15.02 -8.78
CA SER A 287 13.06 16.01 -9.27
C SER A 287 13.37 15.87 -10.77
N SER A 288 13.11 14.71 -11.37
CA SER A 288 13.42 14.44 -12.79
C SER A 288 12.77 13.15 -13.29
N ARG A 289 12.08 13.22 -14.44
CA ARG A 289 11.54 12.07 -15.18
C ARG A 289 12.54 10.92 -15.35
N LYS A 290 13.76 11.23 -15.81
CA LYS A 290 14.77 10.20 -16.10
C LYS A 290 15.16 9.44 -14.84
N LYS A 291 15.33 10.15 -13.73
CA LYS A 291 15.65 9.55 -12.43
C LYS A 291 14.50 8.70 -11.91
N LEU A 292 13.26 9.15 -12.10
CA LEU A 292 12.07 8.37 -11.76
C LEU A 292 12.03 7.05 -12.54
N VAL A 293 12.09 7.09 -13.86
CA VAL A 293 11.99 5.88 -14.70
C VAL A 293 13.11 4.88 -14.40
N ILE A 294 14.35 5.36 -14.28
CA ILE A 294 15.48 4.49 -13.92
C ILE A 294 15.31 3.93 -12.51
N GLY A 295 14.86 4.74 -11.54
CA GLY A 295 14.63 4.30 -10.17
C GLY A 295 13.56 3.22 -10.07
N VAL A 296 12.42 3.38 -10.78
CA VAL A 296 11.36 2.37 -10.87
C VAL A 296 11.91 1.06 -11.45
N PHE A 297 12.63 1.14 -12.58
CA PHE A 297 13.23 -0.04 -13.20
C PHE A 297 14.19 -0.76 -12.26
N VAL A 298 15.08 -0.01 -11.59
CA VAL A 298 16.05 -0.58 -10.63
C VAL A 298 15.34 -1.22 -9.43
N GLY A 299 14.34 -0.55 -8.87
CA GLY A 299 13.61 -1.02 -7.69
C GLY A 299 12.80 -2.30 -7.92
N ILE A 300 12.35 -2.54 -9.16
CA ILE A 300 11.56 -3.74 -9.53
C ILE A 300 12.47 -4.89 -9.98
N PHE A 301 13.44 -4.65 -10.89
CA PHE A 301 14.21 -5.75 -11.48
C PHE A 301 15.34 -6.27 -10.58
N PHE A 302 16.03 -5.42 -9.83
CA PHE A 302 17.14 -5.89 -8.99
C PHE A 302 16.67 -6.62 -7.72
N THR A 303 15.38 -6.55 -7.42
CA THR A 303 14.78 -7.13 -6.21
C THR A 303 14.08 -8.47 -6.48
N GLU A 304 14.08 -8.95 -7.74
CA GLU A 304 13.60 -10.30 -8.15
C GLU A 304 14.33 -11.46 -7.44
N ILE A 305 15.44 -11.18 -6.77
CA ILE A 305 16.12 -12.18 -5.92
C ILE A 305 15.26 -12.64 -4.74
N ILE A 306 14.34 -11.82 -4.24
CA ILE A 306 13.49 -12.15 -3.09
C ILE A 306 12.39 -13.18 -3.40
N PRO A 307 11.60 -13.06 -4.49
CA PRO A 307 10.67 -14.13 -4.83
C PRO A 307 11.40 -15.44 -5.15
N LEU A 308 12.60 -15.40 -5.75
CA LEU A 308 13.45 -16.58 -5.92
C LEU A 308 13.86 -17.18 -4.57
N ALA A 309 14.29 -16.32 -3.62
CA ALA A 309 14.61 -16.72 -2.26
C ALA A 309 13.42 -17.41 -1.59
N GLY A 310 12.19 -16.92 -1.78
CA GLY A 310 10.96 -17.55 -1.32
C GLY A 310 10.75 -18.95 -1.90
N LEU A 311 10.76 -19.06 -3.23
CA LEU A 311 10.59 -20.33 -3.96
C LEU A 311 11.58 -21.41 -3.48
N ILE A 312 12.87 -21.07 -3.39
CA ILE A 312 13.90 -22.04 -2.96
C ILE A 312 13.78 -22.33 -1.46
N SER A 313 13.48 -21.33 -0.62
CA SER A 313 13.32 -21.55 0.82
C SER A 313 12.16 -22.49 1.12
N ALA A 314 11.04 -22.33 0.41
CA ALA A 314 9.89 -23.21 0.49
C ALA A 314 10.26 -24.66 0.10
N SER A 315 10.99 -24.82 -1.02
CA SER A 315 11.54 -26.11 -1.46
C SER A 315 12.48 -26.75 -0.41
N CYS A 316 13.44 -26.00 0.14
CA CYS A 316 14.33 -26.51 1.19
C CYS A 316 13.57 -26.88 2.47
N SER A 317 12.59 -26.06 2.87
CA SER A 317 11.81 -26.34 4.08
C SER A 317 11.00 -27.63 3.99
N LEU A 318 10.51 -27.98 2.79
CA LEU A 318 9.80 -29.23 2.57
C LEU A 318 10.68 -30.45 2.86
N GLU A 319 11.95 -30.41 2.46
CA GLU A 319 12.91 -31.51 2.69
C GLU A 319 13.39 -31.56 4.15
N LEU A 320 13.66 -30.41 4.75
CA LEU A 320 14.18 -30.31 6.11
C LEU A 320 13.13 -30.59 7.19
N TYR A 321 11.92 -30.09 7.00
CA TYR A 321 10.88 -30.03 8.03
C TYR A 321 9.62 -30.83 7.66
N GLY A 322 9.50 -31.32 6.43
CA GLY A 322 8.31 -32.01 5.94
C GLY A 322 7.15 -31.09 5.58
N GLU A 323 7.33 -29.77 5.71
CA GLU A 323 6.35 -28.73 5.38
C GLU A 323 7.00 -27.60 4.58
N SER A 324 6.28 -27.10 3.58
CA SER A 324 6.73 -25.97 2.76
C SER A 324 6.37 -24.64 3.42
N TYR A 325 7.31 -24.06 4.17
CA TYR A 325 7.14 -22.75 4.76
C TYR A 325 7.18 -21.65 3.70
N TRP A 326 6.13 -20.84 3.68
CA TRP A 326 5.97 -19.74 2.73
C TRP A 326 6.18 -18.36 3.37
N LEU A 327 6.27 -18.29 4.70
CA LEU A 327 6.60 -17.07 5.45
C LEU A 327 8.00 -17.18 6.06
N PRO A 328 8.89 -16.18 5.86
CA PRO A 328 10.22 -16.17 6.46
C PRO A 328 10.19 -16.02 8.00
N THR A 329 9.10 -15.48 8.56
CA THR A 329 8.86 -15.44 10.01
C THR A 329 8.69 -16.83 10.58
N ASP A 330 7.96 -17.71 9.88
CA ASP A 330 7.69 -19.08 10.35
C ASP A 330 8.97 -19.93 10.32
N ILE A 331 9.80 -19.73 9.30
CA ILE A 331 11.15 -20.32 9.23
C ILE A 331 11.99 -19.92 10.47
N CYS A 332 11.97 -18.64 10.85
CA CYS A 332 12.70 -18.18 12.04
C CYS A 332 12.13 -18.78 13.34
N LEU A 333 10.80 -18.91 13.44
CA LEU A 333 10.15 -19.53 14.58
C LEU A 333 10.49 -21.02 14.68
N GLN A 334 10.52 -21.74 13.55
CA GLN A 334 10.96 -23.13 13.50
C GLN A 334 12.39 -23.29 14.01
N TRP A 335 13.32 -22.42 13.60
CA TRP A 335 14.70 -22.48 14.10
C TRP A 335 14.82 -22.23 15.61
N LEU A 336 13.98 -21.35 16.16
CA LEU A 336 13.92 -21.11 17.60
C LEU A 336 13.37 -22.33 18.35
N GLN A 337 12.40 -23.05 17.76
CA GLN A 337 11.86 -24.30 18.29
C GLN A 337 12.90 -25.43 18.24
N ASP A 338 13.62 -25.57 17.14
CA ASP A 338 14.65 -26.61 16.97
C ASP A 338 15.82 -26.40 17.95
N ASN A 339 16.24 -25.14 18.15
CA ASN A 339 17.39 -24.82 18.97
C ASN A 339 17.32 -23.40 19.56
N TYR A 340 16.85 -23.31 20.81
CA TYR A 340 16.74 -22.06 21.57
C TYR A 340 18.08 -21.52 22.15
N SER A 341 19.19 -21.70 21.44
CA SER A 341 20.51 -21.22 21.86
C SER A 341 20.67 -19.69 21.75
N PRO A 342 21.57 -19.05 22.53
CA PRO A 342 21.83 -17.61 22.43
C PRO A 342 22.24 -17.15 21.02
N ARG A 343 22.95 -17.99 20.26
CA ARG A 343 23.35 -17.69 18.88
C ARG A 343 22.13 -17.63 17.95
N MET A 344 21.23 -18.61 18.06
CA MET A 344 20.02 -18.65 17.23
C MET A 344 19.06 -17.51 17.57
N ARG A 345 18.88 -17.23 18.86
CA ARG A 345 18.11 -16.08 19.34
C ARG A 345 18.64 -14.76 18.79
N CYS A 346 19.96 -14.58 18.80
CA CYS A 346 20.60 -13.39 18.22
C CYS A 346 20.35 -13.28 16.71
N ALA A 347 20.52 -14.37 15.97
CA ALA A 347 20.24 -14.39 14.53
C ALA A 347 18.78 -14.02 14.22
N CYS A 348 17.83 -14.70 14.86
CA CYS A 348 16.40 -14.46 14.66
C CYS A 348 15.97 -13.06 15.09
N PHE A 349 16.62 -12.46 16.10
CA PHE A 349 16.35 -11.08 16.52
C PHE A 349 16.69 -10.08 15.40
N PHE A 350 17.88 -10.21 14.82
CA PHE A 350 18.30 -9.32 13.73
C PHE A 350 17.53 -9.57 12.44
N LEU A 351 17.15 -10.82 12.15
CA LEU A 351 16.25 -11.15 11.04
C LEU A 351 14.85 -10.53 11.25
N GLY A 352 14.27 -10.68 12.44
CA GLY A 352 12.99 -10.08 12.79
C GLY A 352 13.02 -8.55 12.70
N LEU A 353 14.10 -7.90 13.17
CA LEU A 353 14.28 -6.45 13.04
C LEU A 353 14.43 -6.01 11.57
N SER A 354 15.14 -6.81 10.77
CA SER A 354 15.29 -6.59 9.34
C SER A 354 13.93 -6.61 8.63
N PHE A 355 13.13 -7.65 8.86
CA PHE A 355 11.80 -7.79 8.27
C PHE A 355 10.84 -6.69 8.74
N LEU A 356 10.85 -6.39 10.04
CA LEU A 356 10.05 -5.33 10.62
C LEU A 356 10.33 -3.98 9.96
N SER A 357 11.61 -3.70 9.65
CA SER A 357 11.99 -2.43 9.03
C SER A 357 11.36 -2.23 7.65
N SER A 358 11.33 -3.26 6.80
CA SER A 358 10.69 -3.16 5.49
C SER A 358 9.18 -3.16 5.58
N GLU A 359 8.57 -4.01 6.43
CA GLU A 359 7.11 -4.03 6.61
C GLU A 359 6.60 -2.70 7.15
N LEU A 360 7.32 -2.06 8.07
CA LEU A 360 6.97 -0.73 8.56
C LEU A 360 7.07 0.32 7.44
N SER A 361 8.18 0.38 6.71
CA SER A 361 8.35 1.30 5.57
C SER A 361 7.28 1.13 4.50
N LEU A 362 7.05 -0.13 4.10
CA LEU A 362 6.08 -0.51 3.09
C LEU A 362 4.67 -0.11 3.51
N ASN A 363 4.27 -0.48 4.73
CA ASN A 363 2.91 -0.21 5.18
C ASN A 363 2.63 1.28 5.36
N LEU A 364 3.62 2.05 5.84
CA LEU A 364 3.49 3.50 5.96
C LEU A 364 3.34 4.17 4.60
N LEU A 365 4.17 3.83 3.62
CA LEU A 365 4.14 4.44 2.29
C LEU A 365 2.91 4.00 1.48
N SER A 366 2.83 2.72 1.15
CA SER A 366 1.92 2.20 0.14
C SER A 366 0.45 2.21 0.58
N ASN A 367 0.20 2.15 1.89
CA ASN A 367 -1.13 1.96 2.43
C ASN A 367 -1.55 3.09 3.37
N GLY A 368 -0.71 3.43 4.34
CA GLY A 368 -1.03 4.43 5.36
C GLY A 368 -1.10 5.84 4.78
N PHE A 369 -0.01 6.34 4.19
CA PHE A 369 0.03 7.64 3.55
C PHE A 369 -0.86 7.71 2.32
N ALA A 370 -0.92 6.64 1.52
CA ALA A 370 -1.85 6.54 0.39
C ALA A 370 -3.32 6.73 0.84
N GLY A 371 -3.78 5.94 1.82
CA GLY A 371 -5.11 6.09 2.39
C GLY A 371 -5.34 7.47 3.00
N GLY A 372 -4.31 8.06 3.62
CA GLY A 372 -4.36 9.43 4.13
C GLY A 372 -4.54 10.50 3.06
N MET A 373 -3.79 10.40 1.96
CA MET A 373 -3.90 11.29 0.80
C MET A 373 -5.27 11.15 0.12
N ASP A 374 -5.78 9.92 0.02
CA ASP A 374 -7.09 9.65 -0.57
C ASP A 374 -8.24 10.20 0.26
N LEU A 375 -8.22 9.96 1.58
CA LEU A 375 -9.23 10.48 2.51
C LEU A 375 -9.22 12.01 2.57
N ALA A 376 -8.04 12.63 2.49
CA ALA A 376 -7.91 14.07 2.34
C ALA A 376 -8.51 14.58 1.01
N GLY A 377 -8.51 13.75 -0.04
CA GLY A 377 -9.17 14.03 -1.31
C GLY A 377 -10.69 14.04 -1.25
N VAL A 378 -11.30 13.17 -0.43
CA VAL A 378 -12.77 13.06 -0.27
C VAL A 378 -13.32 14.12 0.68
N CYS A 379 -12.65 14.33 1.81
CA CYS A 379 -13.08 15.25 2.86
C CYS A 379 -12.01 16.32 3.17
N PRO A 380 -11.62 17.16 2.18
CA PRO A 380 -10.47 18.06 2.29
C PRO A 380 -10.57 19.07 3.43
N ARG A 381 -11.79 19.46 3.81
CA ARG A 381 -12.04 20.43 4.88
C ARG A 381 -11.61 19.93 6.27
N TYR A 382 -11.72 18.63 6.55
CA TYR A 382 -11.55 18.08 7.91
C TYR A 382 -10.43 17.04 8.02
N ILE A 383 -10.05 16.41 6.91
CA ILE A 383 -9.04 15.36 6.89
C ILE A 383 -7.79 15.88 6.19
N ASN A 384 -6.68 15.82 6.92
CA ASN A 384 -5.33 15.94 6.36
C ASN A 384 -4.68 14.56 6.26
N ILE A 385 -3.51 14.46 5.63
CA ILE A 385 -2.82 13.18 5.42
C ILE A 385 -2.66 12.41 6.74
N VAL A 386 -2.20 13.06 7.81
CA VAL A 386 -1.96 12.41 9.11
C VAL A 386 -3.23 11.82 9.71
N ARG A 387 -4.32 12.60 9.77
CA ARG A 387 -5.61 12.11 10.29
C ARG A 387 -6.16 10.99 9.42
N GLY A 388 -6.05 11.12 8.10
CA GLY A 388 -6.49 10.08 7.17
C GLY A 388 -5.71 8.78 7.37
N SER A 389 -4.38 8.83 7.51
CA SER A 389 -3.55 7.65 7.77
C SER A 389 -3.90 6.96 9.08
N ILE A 390 -4.20 7.72 10.14
CA ILE A 390 -4.66 7.16 11.43
C ILE A 390 -6.04 6.49 11.25
N ILE A 391 -6.97 7.11 10.51
CA ILE A 391 -8.27 6.51 10.21
C ILE A 391 -8.10 5.20 9.43
N THR A 392 -7.21 5.17 8.43
CA THR A 392 -6.89 3.95 7.68
C THR A 392 -6.37 2.84 8.61
N ALA A 393 -5.45 3.17 9.51
CA ALA A 393 -4.93 2.22 10.49
C ALA A 393 -6.01 1.69 11.43
N LEU A 394 -6.89 2.55 11.95
CA LEU A 394 -7.98 2.14 12.83
C LEU A 394 -9.02 1.27 12.12
N LEU A 395 -9.38 1.59 10.88
CA LEU A 395 -10.34 0.79 10.10
C LEU A 395 -9.77 -0.55 9.66
N SER A 396 -8.44 -0.69 9.59
CA SER A 396 -7.79 -1.94 9.18
C SER A 396 -8.07 -3.12 10.12
N TRP A 397 -8.46 -2.87 11.37
CA TRP A 397 -8.88 -3.91 12.31
C TRP A 397 -10.12 -4.68 11.84
N CYS A 398 -11.04 -4.00 11.15
CA CYS A 398 -12.27 -4.62 10.63
C CYS A 398 -12.01 -5.61 9.50
N VAL A 399 -10.83 -5.54 8.87
CA VAL A 399 -10.45 -6.38 7.73
C VAL A 399 -10.17 -7.82 8.16
N GLN A 400 -9.76 -8.04 9.41
CA GLN A 400 -9.36 -9.35 9.94
C GLN A 400 -8.28 -10.03 9.07
N PRO A 401 -7.11 -9.38 8.90
CA PRO A 401 -6.11 -9.76 7.90
C PRO A 401 -5.56 -11.19 8.05
N TRP A 402 -5.59 -11.76 9.26
CA TRP A 402 -5.19 -13.15 9.51
C TRP A 402 -5.99 -14.17 8.68
N THR A 403 -7.21 -13.84 8.24
CA THR A 403 -8.00 -14.70 7.35
C THR A 403 -7.40 -14.83 5.94
N PHE A 404 -6.62 -13.83 5.49
CA PHE A 404 -5.97 -13.85 4.17
C PHE A 404 -4.77 -14.79 4.14
N TYR A 405 -4.09 -14.94 5.28
CA TYR A 405 -2.86 -15.72 5.43
C TYR A 405 -3.13 -17.14 5.93
N ASN A 406 -4.39 -17.59 5.94
CA ASN A 406 -4.74 -18.94 6.39
C ASN A 406 -4.19 -20.03 5.44
N THR A 407 -4.26 -19.78 4.12
CA THR A 407 -3.67 -20.69 3.12
C THR A 407 -3.05 -19.91 1.96
N SER A 408 -2.04 -20.50 1.31
CA SER A 408 -1.37 -19.92 0.13
C SER A 408 -2.31 -19.72 -1.07
N SER A 409 -3.33 -20.58 -1.20
CA SER A 409 -4.36 -20.46 -2.24
C SER A 409 -5.31 -19.30 -1.98
N THR A 410 -5.83 -19.16 -0.75
CA THR A 410 -6.64 -18.00 -0.35
C THR A 410 -5.88 -16.70 -0.58
N PHE A 411 -4.62 -16.64 -0.16
CA PHE A 411 -3.75 -15.50 -0.39
C PHE A 411 -3.65 -15.14 -1.89
N SER A 412 -3.34 -16.11 -2.74
CA SER A 412 -3.20 -15.90 -4.19
C SER A 412 -4.51 -15.47 -4.87
N THR A 413 -5.65 -16.03 -4.46
CA THR A 413 -6.98 -15.63 -4.96
C THR A 413 -7.32 -14.19 -4.57
N VAL A 414 -7.02 -13.78 -3.34
CA VAL A 414 -7.27 -12.41 -2.88
C VAL A 414 -6.38 -11.41 -3.65
N MET A 415 -5.08 -11.71 -3.81
CA MET A 415 -4.15 -10.83 -4.55
C MET A 415 -4.56 -10.62 -6.02
N SER A 416 -4.96 -11.69 -6.71
CA SER A 416 -5.45 -11.59 -8.10
C SER A 416 -6.77 -10.82 -8.19
N SER A 417 -7.66 -10.95 -7.20
CA SER A 417 -8.94 -10.22 -7.15
C SER A 417 -8.76 -8.70 -7.09
N PHE A 418 -7.72 -8.21 -6.39
CA PHE A 418 -7.43 -6.78 -6.34
C PHE A 418 -7.02 -6.22 -7.71
N GLY A 419 -6.21 -6.99 -8.45
CA GLY A 419 -5.85 -6.65 -9.83
C GLY A 419 -7.06 -6.41 -10.72
N VAL A 420 -8.09 -7.25 -10.61
CA VAL A 420 -9.33 -7.13 -11.40
C VAL A 420 -10.00 -5.77 -11.24
N ILE A 421 -10.12 -5.29 -10.00
CA ILE A 421 -10.82 -4.05 -9.69
C ILE A 421 -10.01 -2.84 -10.15
N VAL A 422 -8.69 -2.91 -9.99
CA VAL A 422 -7.81 -1.75 -10.10
C VAL A 422 -7.29 -1.53 -11.51
N THR A 423 -7.01 -2.61 -12.25
CA THR A 423 -6.41 -2.54 -13.60
C THR A 423 -7.23 -1.69 -14.59
N PRO A 424 -8.58 -1.75 -14.61
CA PRO A 424 -9.37 -0.87 -15.46
C PRO A 424 -9.13 0.62 -15.20
N ILE A 425 -8.96 1.00 -13.93
CA ILE A 425 -8.68 2.39 -13.55
C ILE A 425 -7.31 2.82 -14.08
N ILE A 426 -6.28 1.98 -13.90
CA ILE A 426 -4.93 2.19 -14.47
C ILE A 426 -5.02 2.39 -15.98
N GLY A 427 -5.72 1.50 -16.68
CA GLY A 427 -5.86 1.54 -18.13
C GLY A 427 -6.54 2.82 -18.62
N ILE A 428 -7.58 3.28 -17.92
CA ILE A 428 -8.28 4.52 -18.27
C ILE A 428 -7.41 5.75 -17.98
N ILE A 429 -6.71 5.82 -16.85
CA ILE A 429 -5.78 6.93 -16.55
C ILE A 429 -4.74 7.06 -17.66
N VAL A 430 -4.09 5.95 -18.02
CA VAL A 430 -3.05 5.91 -19.06
C VAL A 430 -3.63 6.30 -20.42
N SER A 431 -4.78 5.75 -20.79
CA SER A 431 -5.42 6.03 -22.07
C SER A 431 -5.86 7.49 -22.18
N ASP A 432 -6.52 8.03 -21.16
CA ASP A 432 -7.00 9.40 -21.15
C ASP A 432 -5.85 10.40 -21.16
N PHE A 433 -4.86 10.22 -20.28
CA PHE A 433 -3.74 11.16 -20.18
C PHE A 433 -2.78 11.08 -21.36
N THR A 434 -2.30 9.89 -21.72
CA THR A 434 -1.24 9.72 -22.71
C THR A 434 -1.76 9.66 -24.14
N LEU A 435 -2.87 8.97 -24.41
CA LEU A 435 -3.39 8.78 -25.77
C LEU A 435 -4.36 9.90 -26.17
N VAL A 436 -5.39 10.17 -25.37
CA VAL A 436 -6.43 11.14 -25.69
C VAL A 436 -5.90 12.57 -25.53
N ARG A 437 -5.35 12.90 -24.36
CA ARG A 437 -4.88 14.24 -24.02
C ARG A 437 -3.44 14.52 -24.43
N ARG A 438 -2.71 13.52 -24.93
CA ARG A 438 -1.31 13.64 -25.39
C ARG A 438 -0.40 14.29 -24.34
N ASN A 439 -0.57 13.91 -23.07
CA ASN A 439 0.14 14.41 -21.90
C ASN A 439 -0.08 15.91 -21.60
N ARG A 440 -1.18 16.51 -22.08
CA ARG A 440 -1.52 17.93 -21.84
C ARG A 440 -2.74 18.07 -20.92
N LEU A 441 -2.59 18.76 -19.80
CA LEU A 441 -3.67 19.04 -18.85
C LEU A 441 -3.78 20.54 -18.53
N ARG A 442 -5.01 21.01 -18.39
CA ARG A 442 -5.32 22.32 -17.79
C ARG A 442 -5.48 22.13 -16.28
N ILE A 443 -4.44 22.45 -15.52
CA ILE A 443 -4.41 22.20 -14.06
C ILE A 443 -5.54 22.93 -13.33
N ASN A 444 -5.79 24.19 -13.68
CA ASN A 444 -6.78 25.04 -13.00
C ASN A 444 -8.17 24.42 -13.03
N ASP A 445 -8.52 23.72 -14.11
CA ASP A 445 -9.83 23.12 -14.30
C ASP A 445 -10.05 21.89 -13.38
N LEU A 446 -8.97 21.32 -12.81
CA LEU A 446 -9.05 20.22 -11.83
C LEU A 446 -9.44 20.70 -10.43
N TYR A 447 -9.44 22.01 -10.20
CA TYR A 447 -9.71 22.63 -8.89
C TYR A 447 -10.92 23.56 -8.93
N THR A 448 -11.73 23.52 -9.99
CA THR A 448 -12.95 24.32 -10.13
C THR A 448 -14.19 23.43 -10.27
N THR A 449 -15.31 23.91 -9.73
CA THR A 449 -16.64 23.34 -9.95
C THR A 449 -17.41 24.06 -11.05
N SER A 450 -16.76 24.96 -11.80
CA SER A 450 -17.39 25.70 -12.89
C SER A 450 -17.91 24.77 -13.98
N LYS A 451 -19.11 25.07 -14.49
CA LYS A 451 -19.72 24.34 -15.61
C LYS A 451 -18.91 24.44 -16.91
N ASP A 452 -18.09 25.49 -17.02
CA ASP A 452 -17.26 25.77 -18.19
C ASP A 452 -15.89 25.09 -18.13
N GLY A 453 -15.55 24.42 -17.02
CA GLY A 453 -14.27 23.73 -16.85
C GLY A 453 -14.18 22.42 -17.63
N ASP A 454 -12.97 22.09 -18.13
CA ASP A 454 -12.72 20.92 -18.97
C ASP A 454 -13.11 19.57 -18.31
N PHE A 455 -13.18 19.51 -16.96
CA PHE A 455 -13.46 18.29 -16.19
C PHE A 455 -14.84 18.29 -15.51
N TYR A 456 -15.72 19.21 -15.89
CA TYR A 456 -17.09 19.21 -15.39
C TYR A 456 -17.97 18.14 -16.07
N PHE A 457 -17.71 17.79 -17.32
CA PHE A 457 -18.49 16.76 -18.05
C PHE A 457 -20.03 16.96 -17.91
N THR A 458 -20.80 15.89 -17.71
CA THR A 458 -22.24 15.95 -17.53
C THR A 458 -22.57 16.05 -16.04
N LYS A 459 -22.82 17.27 -15.55
CA LYS A 459 -23.13 17.57 -14.13
C LYS A 459 -22.03 17.12 -13.15
N GLY A 460 -20.76 17.27 -13.53
CA GLY A 460 -19.59 16.88 -12.74
C GLY A 460 -19.15 15.42 -12.87
N VAL A 461 -19.78 14.64 -13.77
CA VAL A 461 -19.53 13.20 -13.92
C VAL A 461 -19.25 12.82 -15.38
N ASN A 462 -18.18 12.06 -15.58
CA ASN A 462 -17.85 11.42 -16.86
C ASN A 462 -18.45 10.00 -16.92
N TRP A 463 -19.70 9.91 -17.40
CA TRP A 463 -20.39 8.63 -17.55
C TRP A 463 -19.69 7.65 -18.49
N ARG A 464 -18.92 8.15 -19.47
CA ARG A 464 -18.18 7.28 -20.40
C ARG A 464 -17.09 6.50 -19.67
N ALA A 465 -16.35 7.16 -18.77
CA ALA A 465 -15.33 6.51 -17.94
C ALA A 465 -15.94 5.50 -16.96
N ILE A 466 -17.07 5.83 -16.33
CA ILE A 466 -17.79 4.92 -15.42
C ILE A 466 -18.27 3.68 -16.17
N LEU A 467 -18.96 3.85 -17.30
CA LEU A 467 -19.47 2.72 -18.09
C LEU A 467 -18.34 1.85 -18.65
N CYS A 468 -17.23 2.46 -19.07
CA CYS A 468 -16.04 1.72 -19.49
C CYS A 468 -15.48 0.87 -18.33
N SER A 469 -15.37 1.45 -17.13
CA SER A 469 -14.91 0.73 -15.92
C SER A 469 -15.84 -0.42 -15.57
N LEU A 470 -17.16 -0.19 -15.58
CA LEU A 470 -18.17 -1.22 -15.31
C LEU A 470 -18.12 -2.36 -16.34
N GLN A 471 -17.95 -2.04 -17.62
CA GLN A 471 -17.84 -3.03 -18.68
C GLN A 471 -16.59 -3.90 -18.51
N LEU A 472 -15.45 -3.28 -18.20
CA LEU A 472 -14.20 -3.99 -17.95
C LEU A 472 -14.31 -4.89 -16.72
N TRP A 473 -14.88 -4.39 -15.62
CA TRP A 473 -15.15 -5.21 -14.45
C TRP A 473 -16.09 -6.38 -14.77
N PHE A 474 -17.18 -6.13 -15.49
CA PHE A 474 -18.13 -7.17 -15.88
C PHE A 474 -17.47 -8.29 -16.69
N GLN A 475 -16.64 -7.94 -17.68
CA GLN A 475 -15.91 -8.91 -18.49
C GLN A 475 -14.97 -9.77 -17.65
N VAL A 476 -14.30 -9.17 -16.66
CA VAL A 476 -13.39 -9.92 -15.78
C VAL A 476 -14.16 -10.77 -14.78
N PHE A 477 -15.28 -10.28 -14.23
CA PHE A 477 -16.13 -11.06 -13.33
C PHE A 477 -16.79 -12.27 -14.02
N GLN A 478 -17.15 -12.18 -15.31
CA GLN A 478 -17.68 -13.33 -16.05
C GLN A 478 -16.65 -14.46 -16.26
N GLY A 479 -15.36 -14.14 -16.29
CA GLY A 479 -14.27 -15.12 -16.40
C GLY A 479 -13.83 -15.73 -15.06
N TRP A 480 -14.44 -15.32 -13.94
CA TRP A 480 -13.97 -15.69 -12.61
C TRP A 480 -14.57 -17.04 -12.14
N PRO A 481 -13.75 -17.99 -11.66
CA PRO A 481 -14.21 -19.34 -11.28
C PRO A 481 -15.29 -19.35 -10.19
N LEU A 482 -15.29 -18.40 -9.24
CA LEU A 482 -16.33 -18.31 -8.18
C LEU A 482 -17.74 -17.98 -8.73
N LEU A 483 -17.86 -17.31 -9.88
CA LEU A 483 -19.18 -17.12 -10.51
C LEU A 483 -19.59 -18.36 -11.31
N GLN A 484 -18.64 -19.10 -11.88
CA GLN A 484 -18.94 -20.38 -12.51
C GLN A 484 -19.48 -21.39 -11.50
N THR A 485 -18.95 -21.44 -10.27
CA THR A 485 -19.51 -22.29 -9.20
C THR A 485 -20.88 -21.83 -8.69
N LEU A 486 -21.15 -20.51 -8.66
CA LEU A 486 -22.46 -19.95 -8.27
C LEU A 486 -23.53 -20.01 -9.37
N THR A 487 -23.12 -20.14 -10.64
CA THR A 487 -24.03 -20.29 -11.79
C THR A 487 -24.21 -21.75 -12.22
N SER A 488 -23.38 -22.66 -11.70
CA SER A 488 -23.50 -24.11 -11.89
C SER A 488 -24.32 -24.82 -10.80
N SER A 489 -24.86 -24.06 -9.84
CA SER A 489 -25.91 -24.51 -8.91
C SER A 489 -27.25 -23.91 -9.32
#